data_AF-A0A7R9WQA7-F1
#
_entry.id   AF-A0A7R9WQA7-F1
#
_cell.length_a   1.000
_cell.length_b   1.000
_cell.length_c   1.000
_cell.angle_alpha   90.00
_cell.angle_beta   90.00
_cell.angle_gamma   90.00
#
_symmetry.space_group_name_H-M   'P 1'
#
loop_
_entity.id
_entity.type
_entity.pdbx_description
1 polymer ?
#
loop_
_entity_poly.entity_id
_entity_poly.type
_entity_poly.pdbx_seq_one_letter_code
_entity_poly.pdbx_strand_id
1 'polypeptide(L)'
;MFHSSLIYSRLARKTKQRKYLKRAKQMVSKMSHVTKTRGGNNLHRYLLMKADAMAASGKEKIPTVKREYDNAIACCARSGYVHDTALGYELAAEYFLSVQEQQRQTHPGSAASAKKPSSNKKQQTNKDRAKASSPQCITNDIIKDYLSNSVSLYDEWGAKAKVGRMLSKYLTKFPELASLVEDSSKGKKTKGHTAEARLCVSAAHKMFDKINLDVL
;
A
#
# COMPACT_ATOMS: atom_id res chain seq x y z
N MET A 1 -19.81 -0.38 -8.57
CA MET A 1 -19.61 -0.42 -7.10
C MET A 1 -18.15 -0.24 -6.71
N PHE A 2 -17.23 -1.03 -7.27
CA PHE A 2 -15.80 -1.01 -6.93
C PHE A 2 -15.15 0.39 -7.05
N HIS A 3 -15.02 0.93 -8.27
CA HIS A 3 -14.41 2.24 -8.48
C HIS A 3 -15.13 3.38 -7.77
N SER A 4 -16.47 3.33 -7.71
CA SER A 4 -17.26 4.33 -6.96
C SER A 4 -16.86 4.39 -5.49
N SER A 5 -16.57 3.25 -4.86
CA SER A 5 -16.09 3.22 -3.48
C SER A 5 -14.73 3.88 -3.31
N LEU A 6 -13.78 3.58 -4.20
CA LEU A 6 -12.43 4.17 -4.17
C LEU A 6 -12.49 5.70 -4.38
N ILE A 7 -13.35 6.16 -5.29
CA ILE A 7 -13.60 7.59 -5.50
C ILE A 7 -14.14 8.23 -4.22
N TYR A 8 -15.14 7.62 -3.58
CA TYR A 8 -15.71 8.16 -2.34
C TYR A 8 -14.72 8.15 -1.17
N SER A 9 -13.93 7.09 -1.01
CA SER A 9 -12.86 7.03 0.00
C SER A 9 -11.82 8.15 -0.21
N ARG A 10 -11.40 8.37 -1.45
CA ARG A 10 -10.46 9.44 -1.80
C ARG A 10 -11.05 10.84 -1.57
N LEU A 11 -12.31 11.05 -1.95
CA LEU A 11 -13.05 12.28 -1.66
C LEU A 11 -13.17 12.51 -0.16
N ALA A 12 -13.45 11.46 0.64
CA ALA A 12 -13.49 11.55 2.08
C ALA A 12 -12.14 11.96 2.67
N ARG A 13 -11.02 11.41 2.18
CA ARG A 13 -9.67 11.81 2.62
C ARG A 13 -9.35 13.27 2.31
N LYS A 14 -9.72 13.75 1.13
CA LYS A 14 -9.47 15.14 0.68
C LYS A 14 -10.38 16.16 1.34
N THR A 15 -11.69 15.92 1.32
CA THR A 15 -12.70 16.90 1.77
C THR A 15 -13.05 16.78 3.26
N LYS A 16 -12.67 15.66 3.90
CA LYS A 16 -13.04 15.30 5.28
C LYS A 16 -14.55 15.23 5.54
N GLN A 17 -15.39 15.22 4.49
CA GLN A 17 -16.83 15.16 4.64
C GLN A 17 -17.32 13.72 4.90
N ARG A 18 -18.06 13.54 6.01
CA ARG A 18 -18.59 12.23 6.44
C ARG A 18 -19.53 11.57 5.43
N LYS A 19 -20.20 12.35 4.57
CA LYS A 19 -21.13 11.84 3.55
C LYS A 19 -20.44 10.90 2.56
N TYR A 20 -19.21 11.21 2.16
CA TYR A 20 -18.45 10.36 1.23
C TYR A 20 -18.00 9.07 1.91
N LEU A 21 -17.55 9.14 3.16
CA LEU A 21 -17.21 7.95 3.94
C LEU A 21 -18.42 7.02 4.13
N LYS A 22 -19.61 7.58 4.40
CA LYS A 22 -20.86 6.82 4.48
C LYS A 22 -21.15 6.08 3.17
N ARG A 23 -21.02 6.76 2.02
CA ARG A 23 -21.22 6.16 0.70
C ARG A 23 -20.18 5.07 0.38
N ALA A 24 -18.91 5.31 0.69
CA ALA A 24 -17.85 4.31 0.53
C ALA A 24 -18.18 3.02 1.33
N LYS A 25 -18.52 3.17 2.62
CA LYS A 25 -18.91 2.04 3.48
C LYS A 25 -20.15 1.30 2.98
N GLN A 26 -21.15 2.01 2.47
CA GLN A 26 -22.32 1.38 1.85
C GLN A 26 -21.94 0.52 0.63
N MET A 27 -21.02 1.00 -0.22
CA MET A 27 -20.52 0.21 -1.34
C MET A 27 -19.73 -1.01 -0.88
N VAL A 28 -18.90 -0.88 0.17
CA VAL A 28 -18.19 -1.99 0.80
C VAL A 28 -19.17 -3.05 1.32
N SER A 29 -20.23 -2.66 2.02
CA SER A 29 -21.25 -3.60 2.52
C SER A 29 -21.97 -4.33 1.37
N LYS A 30 -22.32 -3.62 0.29
CA LYS A 30 -22.91 -4.23 -0.91
C LYS A 30 -21.97 -5.24 -1.56
N MET A 31 -20.68 -4.91 -1.69
CA MET A 31 -19.69 -5.83 -2.23
C MET A 31 -19.48 -7.05 -1.32
N SER A 32 -19.48 -6.86 0.00
CA SER A 32 -19.40 -7.96 0.97
C SER A 32 -20.55 -8.95 0.80
N HIS A 33 -21.77 -8.46 0.60
CA HIS A 33 -22.91 -9.32 0.32
C HIS A 33 -22.75 -10.09 -0.99
N VAL A 34 -22.28 -9.42 -2.05
CA VAL A 34 -22.00 -10.08 -3.34
C VAL A 34 -20.95 -11.18 -3.20
N THR A 35 -19.89 -10.97 -2.42
CA THR A 35 -18.85 -12.01 -2.20
C THR A 35 -19.35 -13.22 -1.45
N LYS A 36 -20.36 -13.06 -0.60
CA LYS A 36 -20.98 -14.17 0.16
C LYS A 36 -21.96 -14.98 -0.70
N THR A 37 -22.67 -14.33 -1.62
CA THR A 37 -23.74 -14.96 -2.41
C THR A 37 -23.29 -15.47 -3.78
N ARG A 38 -22.37 -14.75 -4.45
CA ARG A 38 -21.93 -15.05 -5.83
C ARG A 38 -20.52 -15.66 -5.92
N GLY A 39 -19.97 -16.09 -4.79
CA GLY A 39 -18.65 -16.75 -4.70
C GLY A 39 -17.45 -15.79 -4.61
N GLY A 40 -16.25 -16.40 -4.46
CA GLY A 40 -14.99 -15.74 -4.15
C GLY A 40 -14.39 -14.84 -5.24
N ASN A 41 -14.95 -14.83 -6.45
CA ASN A 41 -14.39 -14.08 -7.59
C ASN A 41 -14.29 -12.56 -7.34
N ASN A 42 -15.12 -12.01 -6.44
CA ASN A 42 -15.08 -10.59 -6.08
C ASN A 42 -14.40 -10.29 -4.73
N LEU A 43 -13.80 -11.30 -4.08
CA LEU A 43 -13.22 -11.16 -2.74
C LEU A 43 -12.09 -10.14 -2.72
N HIS A 44 -11.19 -10.19 -3.70
CA HIS A 44 -10.06 -9.27 -3.82
C HIS A 44 -10.52 -7.80 -3.92
N ARG A 45 -11.57 -7.51 -4.70
CA ARG A 45 -12.18 -6.17 -4.80
C ARG A 45 -12.82 -5.72 -3.50
N TYR A 46 -13.53 -6.61 -2.81
CA TYR A 46 -14.06 -6.31 -1.48
C TYR A 46 -12.94 -5.92 -0.51
N LEU A 47 -11.86 -6.71 -0.46
CA LEU A 47 -10.73 -6.46 0.43
C LEU A 47 -10.04 -5.11 0.12
N LEU A 48 -9.82 -4.79 -1.16
CA LEU A 48 -9.28 -3.49 -1.56
C LEU A 48 -10.19 -2.33 -1.15
N MET A 49 -11.50 -2.44 -1.39
CA MET A 49 -12.46 -1.40 -0.98
C MET A 49 -12.50 -1.24 0.54
N LYS A 50 -12.42 -2.35 1.29
CA LYS A 50 -12.41 -2.37 2.75
C LYS A 50 -11.17 -1.67 3.29
N ALA A 51 -9.98 -2.01 2.79
CA ALA A 51 -8.72 -1.38 3.17
C ALA A 51 -8.75 0.14 2.90
N ASP A 52 -9.24 0.55 1.73
CA ASP A 52 -9.27 1.97 1.36
C ASP A 52 -10.34 2.77 2.13
N ALA A 53 -11.48 2.17 2.46
CA ALA A 53 -12.49 2.78 3.33
C ALA A 53 -12.00 2.88 4.79
N MET A 54 -11.22 1.89 5.24
CA MET A 54 -10.56 1.90 6.55
C MET A 54 -9.55 3.05 6.63
N ALA A 55 -8.68 3.15 5.62
CA ALA A 55 -7.73 4.25 5.45
C ALA A 55 -8.42 5.63 5.42
N ALA A 56 -9.55 5.73 4.73
CA ALA A 56 -10.33 6.98 4.64
C ALA A 56 -11.02 7.38 5.95
N SER A 57 -11.27 6.42 6.86
CA SER A 57 -11.92 6.71 8.14
C SER A 57 -11.03 7.52 9.09
N GLY A 58 -9.72 7.39 8.97
CA GLY A 58 -8.73 8.05 9.84
C GLY A 58 -8.76 7.58 11.30
N LYS A 59 -9.53 6.55 11.64
CA LYS A 59 -9.67 6.03 13.02
C LYS A 59 -8.69 4.91 13.33
N GLU A 60 -8.29 4.17 12.30
CA GLU A 60 -7.46 3.00 12.48
C GLU A 60 -5.97 3.34 12.55
N LYS A 61 -5.23 2.52 13.28
CA LYS A 61 -3.77 2.62 13.38
C LYS A 61 -3.14 2.26 12.02
N ILE A 62 -2.07 2.96 11.68
CA ILE A 62 -1.25 2.74 10.47
C ILE A 62 -0.93 1.25 10.22
N PRO A 63 -0.41 0.46 11.20
CA PRO A 63 -0.10 -0.95 10.96
C PRO A 63 -1.33 -1.80 10.62
N THR A 64 -2.51 -1.47 11.17
CA THR A 64 -3.75 -2.15 10.83
C THR A 64 -4.13 -1.90 9.37
N VAL A 65 -4.06 -0.63 8.94
CA VAL A 65 -4.36 -0.26 7.55
C VAL A 65 -3.37 -0.91 6.59
N LYS A 66 -2.08 -0.95 6.94
CA LYS A 66 -1.06 -1.66 6.17
C LYS A 66 -1.40 -3.13 5.96
N ARG A 67 -1.72 -3.84 7.05
CA ARG A 67 -2.08 -5.25 6.99
C ARG A 67 -3.29 -5.51 6.09
N GLU A 68 -4.31 -4.64 6.12
CA GLU A 68 -5.47 -4.80 5.24
C GLU A 68 -5.13 -4.56 3.76
N TYR A 69 -4.27 -3.60 3.44
CA TYR A 69 -3.78 -3.43 2.08
C TYR A 69 -2.94 -4.63 1.63
N ASP A 70 -2.02 -5.12 2.46
CA ASP A 70 -1.19 -6.29 2.15
C ASP A 70 -2.05 -7.53 1.90
N ASN A 71 -3.06 -7.76 2.74
CA ASN A 71 -4.01 -8.86 2.56
C ASN A 71 -4.80 -8.71 1.26
N ALA A 72 -5.24 -7.50 0.91
CA ALA A 72 -5.98 -7.23 -0.32
C ALA A 72 -5.10 -7.45 -1.57
N ILE A 73 -3.86 -6.95 -1.55
CA ILE A 73 -2.87 -7.10 -2.63
C ILE A 73 -2.54 -8.58 -2.82
N ALA A 74 -2.24 -9.31 -1.74
CA ALA A 74 -1.97 -10.75 -1.80
C ALA A 74 -3.16 -11.52 -2.37
N CYS A 75 -4.38 -11.15 -2.01
CA CYS A 75 -5.59 -11.75 -2.60
C CYS A 75 -5.71 -11.46 -4.10
N CYS A 76 -5.45 -10.22 -4.55
CA CYS A 76 -5.46 -9.87 -5.97
C CYS A 76 -4.42 -10.68 -6.76
N ALA A 77 -3.20 -10.78 -6.22
CA ALA A 77 -2.08 -11.49 -6.84
C ALA A 77 -2.36 -12.98 -6.98
N ARG A 78 -2.83 -13.64 -5.90
CA ARG A 78 -3.18 -15.07 -5.93
C ARG A 78 -4.31 -15.39 -6.90
N SER A 79 -5.24 -14.46 -7.08
CA SER A 79 -6.33 -14.61 -8.04
C SER A 79 -5.95 -14.23 -9.48
N GLY A 80 -4.71 -13.82 -9.74
CA GLY A 80 -4.22 -13.47 -11.09
C GLY A 80 -4.69 -12.10 -11.60
N TYR A 81 -5.25 -11.24 -10.74
CA TYR A 81 -5.69 -9.89 -11.13
C TYR A 81 -4.52 -8.90 -11.03
N VAL A 82 -3.60 -8.96 -11.99
CA VAL A 82 -2.37 -8.13 -12.04
C VAL A 82 -2.69 -6.63 -11.96
N HIS A 83 -3.70 -6.15 -12.69
CA HIS A 83 -4.11 -4.75 -12.68
C HIS A 83 -4.69 -4.29 -11.33
N ASP A 84 -5.49 -5.13 -10.67
CA ASP A 84 -6.03 -4.82 -9.34
C ASP A 84 -4.92 -4.91 -8.27
N THR A 85 -3.93 -5.78 -8.47
CA THR A 85 -2.71 -5.85 -7.65
C THR A 85 -1.91 -4.55 -7.76
N ALA A 86 -1.61 -4.10 -8.99
CA ALA A 86 -0.93 -2.84 -9.27
C ALA A 86 -1.66 -1.64 -8.66
N LEU A 87 -2.99 -1.62 -8.76
CA LEU A 87 -3.85 -0.62 -8.14
C LEU A 87 -3.78 -0.66 -6.61
N GLY A 88 -3.76 -1.85 -6.01
CA GLY A 88 -3.61 -2.02 -4.57
C GLY A 88 -2.30 -1.43 -4.06
N TYR A 89 -1.19 -1.71 -4.75
CA TYR A 89 0.11 -1.12 -4.48
C TYR A 89 0.07 0.42 -4.58
N GLU A 90 -0.53 0.99 -5.64
CA GLU A 90 -0.68 2.45 -5.81
C GLU A 90 -1.47 3.08 -4.65
N LEU A 91 -2.61 2.49 -4.29
CA LEU A 91 -3.49 3.01 -3.24
C LEU A 91 -2.81 3.01 -1.86
N ALA A 92 -2.08 1.94 -1.55
CA ALA A 92 -1.31 1.84 -0.31
C ALA A 92 -0.22 2.92 -0.25
N ALA A 93 0.58 3.05 -1.31
CA ALA A 93 1.62 4.08 -1.40
C ALA A 93 1.05 5.49 -1.21
N GLU A 94 -0.05 5.82 -1.89
CA GLU A 94 -0.70 7.13 -1.77
C GLU A 94 -1.19 7.43 -0.35
N TYR A 95 -1.75 6.42 0.32
CA TYR A 95 -2.21 6.57 1.70
C TYR A 95 -1.03 6.88 2.62
N PHE A 96 0.02 6.05 2.59
CA PHE A 96 1.19 6.22 3.45
C PHE A 96 1.92 7.54 3.22
N LEU A 97 2.02 7.97 1.96
CA LEU A 97 2.58 9.28 1.62
C LEU A 97 1.77 10.42 2.25
N SER A 98 0.43 10.35 2.19
CA SER A 98 -0.44 11.37 2.78
C SER A 98 -0.35 11.41 4.31
N VAL A 99 -0.16 10.27 4.96
CA VAL A 99 0.01 10.19 6.43
C VAL A 99 1.36 10.78 6.82
N GLN A 100 2.43 10.47 6.08
CA GLN A 100 3.76 11.02 6.31
C GLN A 100 3.78 12.56 6.15
N GLU A 101 3.08 13.09 5.15
CA GLU A 101 2.94 14.54 4.95
C GLU A 101 2.18 15.19 6.11
N GLN A 102 1.11 14.57 6.62
CA GLN A 102 0.39 15.08 7.79
C GLN A 102 1.26 15.08 9.05
N GLN A 103 2.04 14.03 9.28
CA GLN A 103 2.97 13.94 10.41
C GLN A 103 4.07 15.03 10.36
N ARG A 104 4.55 15.40 9.17
CA ARG A 104 5.51 16.50 9.00
C ARG A 104 4.89 17.86 9.32
N GLN A 105 3.62 18.07 8.98
CA GLN A 105 2.92 19.34 9.23
C GLN A 105 2.60 19.56 10.72
N THR A 106 2.38 18.50 11.51
CA THR A 106 2.07 18.61 12.94
C THR A 106 3.30 18.90 13.81
N HIS A 107 4.52 18.81 13.27
CA HIS A 107 5.77 19.12 13.99
C HIS A 107 6.67 20.10 13.20
N PRO A 108 6.30 21.38 13.09
CA PRO A 108 7.08 22.37 12.35
C PRO A 108 8.47 22.70 12.95
N GLY A 109 8.82 22.17 14.13
CA GLY A 109 10.04 22.55 14.87
C GLY A 109 11.25 21.61 14.80
N SER A 110 11.19 20.46 14.12
CA SER A 110 12.26 19.43 14.21
C SER A 110 13.29 19.45 13.06
N ALA A 111 13.13 20.32 12.05
CA ALA A 111 13.99 20.32 10.86
C ALA A 111 15.20 21.28 10.92
N ALA A 112 15.47 21.93 12.05
CA ALA A 112 16.60 22.84 12.21
C ALA A 112 17.33 22.63 13.55
N SER A 113 18.03 21.51 13.71
CA SER A 113 19.16 21.46 14.65
C SER A 113 20.13 20.32 14.32
N ALA A 114 20.92 20.54 13.27
CA ALA A 114 22.23 19.91 13.17
C ALA A 114 23.25 20.86 13.83
N LYS A 115 23.39 20.76 15.17
CA LYS A 115 24.53 21.32 15.90
C LYS A 115 25.29 20.19 16.60
N LYS A 116 26.59 20.19 16.31
CA LYS A 116 27.74 19.36 16.71
C LYS A 116 27.68 18.55 18.02
N PRO A 117 28.51 17.49 18.13
CA PRO A 117 28.53 16.59 19.27
C PRO A 117 29.17 17.28 20.48
N SER A 118 28.50 17.17 21.63
CA SER A 118 29.08 17.54 22.93
C SER A 118 29.03 16.34 23.85
N SER A 119 30.22 15.90 24.22
CA SER A 119 30.55 14.89 25.21
C SER A 119 30.03 15.25 26.60
N ASN A 120 29.29 14.35 27.25
CA ASN A 120 29.69 13.89 28.58
C ASN A 120 28.99 12.60 29.03
N LYS A 121 29.73 11.81 29.79
CA LYS A 121 29.47 10.46 30.25
C LYS A 121 28.85 10.49 31.65
N LYS A 122 27.72 9.83 31.89
CA LYS A 122 27.45 9.15 33.18
C LYS A 122 26.35 8.11 33.08
N GLN A 123 26.65 6.98 33.70
CA GLN A 123 25.90 5.73 33.77
C GLN A 123 24.69 5.85 34.71
N GLN A 124 23.57 5.22 34.36
CA GLN A 124 22.66 4.64 35.36
C GLN A 124 21.85 3.48 34.74
N THR A 125 22.23 2.27 35.17
CA THR A 125 21.50 1.00 35.39
C THR A 125 20.15 0.70 34.68
N ASN A 126 20.15 -0.45 33.99
CA ASN A 126 19.01 -1.21 33.47
C ASN A 126 18.07 -1.75 34.57
N LYS A 127 16.75 -1.65 34.36
CA LYS A 127 15.82 -2.82 34.42
C LYS A 127 14.40 -2.44 33.97
N ASP A 128 13.88 -3.24 33.04
CA ASP A 128 12.45 -3.45 32.75
C ASP A 128 11.63 -2.23 32.28
N ARG A 129 12.08 -1.60 31.20
CA ARG A 129 11.17 -0.87 30.31
C ARG A 129 10.92 -1.74 29.09
N ALA A 130 9.75 -2.36 29.07
CA ALA A 130 9.15 -2.93 27.87
C ALA A 130 9.52 -2.04 26.69
N LYS A 131 10.23 -2.64 25.72
CA LYS A 131 10.64 -2.05 24.47
C LYS A 131 9.37 -1.58 23.77
N ALA A 132 8.93 -0.37 24.09
CA ALA A 132 7.90 0.35 23.40
C ALA A 132 8.48 0.57 22.01
N SER A 133 8.24 -0.41 21.13
CA SER A 133 8.48 -0.29 19.72
C SER A 133 7.78 0.99 19.32
N SER A 134 8.56 2.04 19.03
CA SER A 134 8.06 3.30 18.51
C SER A 134 6.97 2.99 17.49
N PRO A 135 5.82 3.68 17.52
CA PRO A 135 4.71 3.42 16.60
C PRO A 135 5.30 3.36 15.20
N GLN A 136 5.30 2.16 14.60
CA GLN A 136 6.12 1.80 13.44
C GLN A 136 6.11 2.96 12.44
N CYS A 137 7.23 3.68 12.37
CA CYS A 137 7.33 4.85 11.53
C CYS A 137 7.14 4.38 10.08
N ILE A 138 6.28 5.07 9.34
CA ILE A 138 6.16 4.83 7.91
C ILE A 138 7.52 5.23 7.32
N THR A 139 8.29 4.25 6.86
CA THR A 139 9.58 4.50 6.20
C THR A 139 9.35 4.87 4.75
N ASN A 140 10.21 5.74 4.21
CA ASN A 140 10.23 6.04 2.78
C ASN A 140 10.40 4.77 1.95
N ASP A 141 11.15 3.79 2.49
CA ASP A 141 11.40 2.50 1.83
C ASP A 141 10.10 1.75 1.56
N ILE A 142 9.18 1.69 2.54
CA ILE A 142 7.88 1.03 2.35
C ILE A 142 7.08 1.70 1.22
N ILE A 143 7.05 3.03 1.19
CA ILE A 143 6.32 3.78 0.14
C ILE A 143 6.96 3.52 -1.22
N LYS A 144 8.29 3.53 -1.29
CA LYS A 144 9.07 3.25 -2.49
C LYS A 144 8.83 1.83 -2.99
N ASP A 145 8.78 0.84 -2.11
CA ASP A 145 8.49 -0.55 -2.45
C ASP A 145 7.09 -0.68 -3.06
N TYR A 146 6.07 -0.05 -2.45
CA TYR A 146 4.73 -0.06 -3.03
C TYR A 146 4.69 0.63 -4.40
N LEU A 147 5.33 1.79 -4.57
CA LEU A 147 5.37 2.49 -5.84
C LEU A 147 6.10 1.70 -6.93
N SER A 148 7.25 1.12 -6.60
CA SER A 148 8.06 0.33 -7.52
C SER A 148 7.29 -0.88 -8.03
N ASN A 149 6.67 -1.65 -7.12
CA ASN A 149 5.83 -2.78 -7.48
C ASN A 149 4.62 -2.38 -8.34
N SER A 150 3.97 -1.25 -8.01
CA SER A 150 2.86 -0.75 -8.82
C SER A 150 3.29 -0.39 -10.24
N VAL A 151 4.42 0.29 -10.39
CA VAL A 151 5.00 0.67 -11.70
C VAL A 151 5.35 -0.57 -12.51
N SER A 152 6.07 -1.54 -11.93
CA SER A 152 6.44 -2.78 -12.62
C SER A 152 5.22 -3.55 -13.11
N LEU A 153 4.20 -3.74 -12.25
CA LEU A 153 3.00 -4.47 -12.64
C LEU A 153 2.17 -3.75 -13.71
N TYR A 154 2.11 -2.41 -13.67
CA TYR A 154 1.46 -1.64 -14.75
C TYR A 154 2.27 -1.71 -16.05
N ASP A 155 3.59 -1.76 -15.96
CA ASP A 155 4.49 -1.88 -17.12
C ASP A 155 4.34 -3.25 -17.79
N GLU A 156 4.39 -4.33 -17.00
CA GLU A 156 4.15 -5.72 -17.42
C GLU A 156 2.77 -5.89 -18.05
N TRP A 157 1.75 -5.23 -17.50
CA TRP A 157 0.39 -5.25 -18.06
C TRP A 157 0.24 -4.42 -19.35
N GLY A 158 1.26 -3.62 -19.72
CA GLY A 158 1.26 -2.80 -20.94
C GLY A 158 0.63 -1.42 -20.77
N ALA A 159 0.36 -0.97 -19.55
CA ALA A 159 -0.25 0.33 -19.25
C ALA A 159 0.79 1.49 -19.25
N LYS A 160 1.54 1.65 -20.34
CA LYS A 160 2.65 2.61 -20.46
C LYS A 160 2.24 4.07 -20.16
N ALA A 161 1.05 4.49 -20.59
CA ALA A 161 0.51 5.83 -20.29
C ALA A 161 0.27 6.05 -18.79
N LYS A 162 -0.13 5.01 -18.06
CA LYS A 162 -0.32 5.05 -16.61
C LYS A 162 1.02 5.10 -15.90
N VAL A 163 2.00 4.29 -16.33
CA VAL A 163 3.38 4.33 -15.82
C VAL A 163 3.98 5.73 -15.98
N GLY A 164 3.90 6.32 -17.18
CA GLY A 164 4.39 7.67 -17.43
C GLY A 164 3.75 8.71 -16.49
N ARG A 165 2.41 8.67 -16.33
CA ARG A 165 1.71 9.55 -15.38
C ARG A 165 2.16 9.35 -13.93
N MET A 166 2.40 8.10 -13.52
CA MET A 166 2.87 7.80 -12.16
C MET A 166 4.28 8.35 -11.95
N LEU A 167 5.21 8.09 -12.87
CA LEU A 167 6.57 8.62 -12.79
C LEU A 167 6.57 10.15 -12.72
N SER A 168 5.87 10.85 -13.62
CA SER A 168 5.80 12.31 -13.58
C SER A 168 5.29 12.86 -12.24
N LYS A 169 4.42 12.11 -11.55
CA LYS A 169 3.84 12.52 -10.27
C LYS A 169 4.77 12.25 -9.08
N TYR A 170 5.52 11.15 -9.09
CA TYR A 170 6.29 10.71 -7.92
C TYR A 170 7.80 10.89 -8.05
N LEU A 171 8.32 11.13 -9.26
CA LEU A 171 9.77 11.25 -9.50
C LEU A 171 10.40 12.43 -8.74
N THR A 172 9.64 13.50 -8.53
CA THR A 172 10.09 14.64 -7.70
C THR A 172 10.31 14.28 -6.24
N LYS A 173 9.63 13.24 -5.73
CA LYS A 173 9.74 12.75 -4.35
C LYS A 173 10.65 11.53 -4.23
N PHE A 174 10.75 10.74 -5.30
CA PHE A 174 11.49 9.48 -5.36
C PHE A 174 12.19 9.38 -6.72
N PRO A 175 13.32 10.10 -6.92
CA PRO A 175 14.04 10.12 -8.20
C PRO A 175 14.55 8.74 -8.62
N GLU A 176 14.76 7.84 -7.65
CA GLU A 176 15.22 6.47 -7.88
C GLU A 176 14.19 5.60 -8.62
N LEU A 177 12.94 6.06 -8.78
CA LEU A 177 11.96 5.34 -9.58
C LEU A 177 12.25 5.40 -11.09
N ALA A 178 13.07 6.35 -11.56
CA ALA A 178 13.40 6.47 -12.98
C ALA A 178 14.22 5.29 -13.51
N SER A 179 15.16 4.76 -12.71
CA SER A 179 16.02 3.67 -13.15
C SER A 179 15.24 2.39 -13.47
N LEU A 180 14.08 2.19 -12.83
CA LEU A 180 13.24 1.01 -13.03
C LEU A 180 12.62 0.91 -14.43
N VAL A 181 12.43 2.04 -15.12
CA VAL A 181 11.78 2.05 -16.45
C VAL A 181 12.78 1.99 -17.59
N GLU A 182 14.02 2.46 -17.37
CA GLU A 182 15.07 2.35 -18.40
C GLU A 182 15.49 0.90 -18.65
N ASP A 183 15.45 0.05 -17.61
CA ASP A 183 15.83 -1.35 -17.72
C ASP A 183 14.79 -2.17 -18.50
N SER A 184 13.49 -1.84 -18.39
CA SER A 184 12.41 -2.49 -19.16
C SER A 184 12.45 -2.17 -20.66
N SER A 185 13.05 -1.03 -21.05
CA SER A 185 13.17 -0.59 -22.46
C SER A 185 14.23 -1.39 -23.24
N LYS A 186 15.28 -1.87 -22.56
CA LYS A 186 16.46 -2.48 -23.20
C LYS A 186 16.40 -4.01 -23.32
N GLY A 187 15.34 -4.66 -22.83
CA GLY A 187 15.25 -6.12 -22.69
C GLY A 187 14.40 -6.86 -23.72
N LYS A 188 15.06 -7.35 -24.78
CA LYS A 188 14.84 -8.58 -25.58
C LYS A 188 13.40 -9.16 -25.73
N LYS A 189 12.97 -9.29 -26.99
CA LYS A 189 11.95 -10.26 -27.45
C LYS A 189 12.38 -11.70 -27.09
N THR A 190 12.20 -12.15 -25.87
CA THR A 190 12.24 -13.58 -25.55
C THR A 190 10.86 -14.16 -25.87
N LYS A 191 10.81 -14.92 -26.97
CA LYS A 191 9.65 -15.74 -27.33
C LYS A 191 9.36 -16.71 -26.17
N GLY A 192 8.18 -16.55 -25.57
CA GLY A 192 7.51 -17.55 -24.74
C GLY A 192 8.16 -17.83 -23.39
N HIS A 193 7.59 -17.29 -22.32
CA HIS A 193 7.55 -17.97 -21.02
C HIS A 193 6.42 -17.39 -20.15
N THR A 194 5.21 -17.91 -20.35
CA THR A 194 4.03 -17.73 -19.49
C THR A 194 4.17 -18.42 -18.12
N ALA A 195 5.39 -18.76 -17.71
CA ALA A 195 5.67 -19.61 -16.55
C ALA A 195 6.32 -18.87 -15.37
N GLU A 196 7.01 -17.74 -15.57
CA GLU A 196 7.73 -17.06 -14.48
C GLU A 196 6.90 -16.04 -13.68
N ALA A 197 5.71 -15.66 -14.15
CA ALA A 197 4.71 -15.00 -13.30
C ALA A 197 4.24 -15.90 -12.13
N ARG A 198 4.63 -17.20 -12.10
CA ARG A 198 4.40 -18.10 -10.96
C ARG A 198 5.42 -17.95 -9.82
N LEU A 199 6.57 -17.31 -10.04
CA LEU A 199 7.62 -17.25 -9.00
C LEU A 199 7.38 -16.16 -7.95
N CYS A 200 6.73 -15.04 -8.30
CA CYS A 200 6.28 -14.05 -7.30
C CYS A 200 5.09 -14.52 -6.44
N VAL A 201 4.34 -15.55 -6.88
CA VAL A 201 3.27 -16.16 -6.06
C VAL A 201 3.84 -17.16 -5.03
N SER A 202 4.99 -17.79 -5.33
CA SER A 202 5.63 -18.81 -4.48
C SER A 202 6.20 -18.21 -3.17
N ALA A 203 6.81 -17.03 -3.22
CA ALA A 203 7.34 -16.37 -2.03
C ALA A 203 6.23 -15.90 -1.07
N ALA A 204 5.07 -15.49 -1.60
CA ALA A 204 3.93 -15.06 -0.81
C ALA A 204 3.16 -16.23 -0.16
N HIS A 205 3.19 -17.43 -0.74
CA HIS A 205 2.59 -18.63 -0.11
C HIS A 205 3.36 -19.09 1.13
N LYS A 206 4.70 -19.09 1.11
CA LYS A 206 5.50 -19.60 2.24
C LYS A 206 5.37 -18.80 3.55
N MET A 207 4.89 -17.55 3.50
CA MET A 207 4.71 -16.72 4.71
C MET A 207 3.32 -16.83 5.36
N PHE A 208 2.30 -17.37 4.67
CA PHE A 208 0.90 -17.28 5.14
C PHE A 208 0.23 -18.61 5.50
N ASP A 209 0.83 -19.76 5.18
CA ASP A 209 0.29 -21.09 5.56
C ASP A 209 0.28 -21.35 7.08
N LYS A 210 0.81 -20.42 7.90
CA LYS A 210 0.75 -20.49 9.36
C LYS A 210 -0.43 -19.74 10.01
N ILE A 211 -1.29 -19.03 9.25
CA ILE A 211 -2.28 -18.11 9.85
C ILE A 211 -3.75 -18.58 9.76
N ASN A 212 -4.13 -19.55 8.92
CA ASN A 212 -5.55 -19.91 8.78
C ASN A 212 -5.80 -21.42 8.71
N LEU A 213 -5.80 -22.10 9.87
CA LEU A 213 -6.56 -23.35 10.03
C LEU A 213 -7.64 -23.32 11.12
N ASP A 214 -7.76 -22.24 11.92
CA ASP A 214 -8.68 -22.24 13.08
C ASP A 214 -9.90 -21.29 12.96
N VAL A 215 -10.22 -20.78 11.77
CA VAL A 215 -11.44 -19.96 11.57
C VAL A 215 -12.18 -20.37 10.30
N LEU A 216 -12.69 -21.59 10.31
CA LEU A 216 -13.86 -22.02 9.54
C LEU A 216 -14.76 -22.85 10.45
#